data_AF-A0A847FT82-F1
#
_entry.id   AF-A0A847FT82-F1
#
_cell.length_a   1.000
_cell.length_b   1.000
_cell.length_c   1.000
_cell.angle_alpha   90.00
_cell.angle_beta   90.00
_cell.angle_gamma   90.00
#
_symmetry.space_group_name_H-M   'P 1'
#
loop_
_entity.id
_entity.type
_entity.pdbx_description
1 polymer ?
#
loop_
_entity_poly.entity_id
_entity_poly.type
_entity_poly.pdbx_seq_one_letter_code
_entity_poly.pdbx_strand_id
1 'polypeptide(L)'
;MEKEESTKLFARCPRTGRLVLGREWSRRWGAALFPLAGLASLIWFLVRVVPKPSRAGYPCQRVAAPLASSFVLLLLAVAGSAVAFGRARLQFRQARVVAGVLCLVLAVGGIAAAVWTMETPAQAAYAPHPANQPIGVPRGLAPGRVVWVHDPAVTDWAGPGSETLWYEHVDQAVAEGMMSRALRRYADAGGDEAAWQAIFEHFNSGRGYGAGEKVAVKINLVTTNIRMPVVDENYDPIEWGDVSFDSIANSPQLLHALLDQLVNVVGIAEDDITVGDPTGLFVNFLYEPLHADFPGVHYLDNRGAQGRTRAEYSDVRFHWSTSAANGTTEDFIPSAFAEADYLINFAVLKSHDMAGITVGAKNHYGSLLRNPDGWTRDGNNTGSAPYNGYYDMHASLPVYEGQMGRYRALVDLMGHEELGGKTLLYLVDGIYGGLRYHGTPSTWSMPPFNDDWPSSLFLSMDGVALDSVARDFLEQQWPIDALLAEGVEDYLHEAALADNPPSGTFYDPEGDGSSIASLGVHEHWNNILDKQYTGNSDPGEGIELVTPFQVERTIYLPLIVR
;
A
#
# COMPACT_ATOMS: atom_id res chain seq x y z
N MET A 1 -34.85 -12.91 -27.43
CA MET A 1 -36.01 -12.74 -26.52
C MET A 1 -35.83 -11.50 -25.64
N GLU A 2 -35.24 -10.42 -26.16
CA GLU A 2 -34.60 -9.35 -25.35
C GLU A 2 -35.32 -8.00 -25.38
N LYS A 3 -36.24 -7.80 -26.34
CA LYS A 3 -36.94 -6.51 -26.49
C LYS A 3 -38.15 -6.37 -25.55
N GLU A 4 -38.77 -7.48 -25.18
CA GLU A 4 -40.07 -7.50 -24.47
C GLU A 4 -39.96 -7.38 -22.93
N GLU A 5 -38.79 -7.66 -22.36
CA GLU A 5 -38.55 -7.45 -20.91
C GLU A 5 -38.08 -6.03 -20.57
N SER A 6 -37.54 -5.28 -21.54
CA SER A 6 -36.94 -3.95 -21.27
C SER A 6 -37.96 -2.86 -20.90
N THR A 7 -39.24 -3.05 -21.26
CA THR A 7 -40.37 -2.13 -21.03
C THR A 7 -41.15 -2.43 -19.75
N LYS A 8 -40.87 -3.53 -19.05
CA LYS A 8 -41.55 -3.90 -17.79
C LYS A 8 -41.01 -3.08 -16.62
N LEU A 9 -41.87 -2.76 -15.64
CA LEU A 9 -41.48 -2.05 -14.41
C LEU A 9 -40.37 -2.79 -13.66
N PHE A 10 -40.48 -4.12 -13.59
CA PHE A 10 -39.47 -5.00 -13.02
C PHE A 10 -39.02 -6.03 -14.07
N ALA A 11 -37.71 -6.16 -14.25
CA ALA A 11 -37.04 -7.18 -15.04
C ALA A 11 -36.21 -8.08 -14.11
N ARG A 12 -35.98 -9.35 -14.46
CA ARG A 12 -35.06 -10.20 -13.70
C ARG A 12 -33.65 -10.04 -14.26
N CYS A 13 -32.69 -9.76 -13.40
CA CYS A 13 -31.28 -9.68 -13.79
C CYS A 13 -30.80 -11.07 -14.26
N PRO A 14 -30.26 -11.21 -15.48
CA PRO A 14 -29.82 -12.51 -16.00
C PRO A 14 -28.67 -13.14 -15.20
N ARG A 15 -27.83 -12.33 -14.54
CA ARG A 15 -26.68 -12.80 -13.76
C ARG A 15 -27.00 -13.15 -12.31
N THR A 16 -27.96 -12.46 -11.68
CA THR A 16 -28.22 -12.59 -10.23
C THR A 16 -29.61 -13.10 -9.90
N GLY A 17 -30.51 -13.23 -10.88
CA GLY A 17 -31.91 -13.62 -10.69
C GLY A 17 -32.77 -12.60 -9.94
N ARG A 18 -32.17 -11.52 -9.42
CA ARG A 18 -32.87 -10.48 -8.64
C ARG A 18 -33.76 -9.61 -9.52
N LEU A 19 -34.88 -9.17 -8.97
CA LEU A 19 -35.75 -8.19 -9.60
C LEU A 19 -35.04 -6.82 -9.61
N VAL A 20 -34.82 -6.28 -10.81
CA VAL A 20 -34.27 -4.96 -11.06
C VAL A 20 -35.30 -4.11 -11.79
N LEU A 21 -35.24 -2.80 -11.68
CA LEU A 21 -36.10 -1.91 -12.45
C LEU A 21 -35.75 -2.01 -13.94
N GLY A 22 -36.76 -2.11 -14.81
CA GLY A 22 -36.54 -2.19 -16.26
C GLY A 22 -35.77 -0.98 -16.78
N ARG A 23 -34.76 -1.23 -17.64
CA ARG A 23 -33.78 -0.23 -18.11
C ARG A 23 -34.40 0.96 -18.84
N GLU A 24 -35.52 0.76 -19.56
CA GLU A 24 -36.23 1.89 -20.19
C GLU A 24 -37.11 2.66 -19.19
N TRP A 25 -37.64 1.99 -18.16
CA TRP A 25 -38.44 2.63 -17.11
C TRP A 25 -37.57 3.51 -16.22
N SER A 26 -36.39 3.03 -15.80
CA SER A 26 -35.41 3.81 -15.05
C SER A 26 -34.92 5.03 -15.83
N ARG A 27 -34.71 4.91 -17.15
CA ARG A 27 -34.32 6.03 -18.02
C ARG A 27 -35.45 7.06 -18.22
N ARG A 28 -36.71 6.63 -18.27
CA ARG A 28 -37.88 7.52 -18.46
C ARG A 28 -38.32 8.23 -17.19
N TRP A 29 -38.18 7.60 -16.02
CA TRP A 29 -38.69 8.13 -14.75
C TRP A 29 -37.61 8.51 -13.74
N GLY A 30 -36.35 8.15 -13.96
CA GLY A 30 -35.24 8.43 -13.03
C GLY A 30 -35.09 9.92 -12.70
N ALA A 31 -35.22 10.79 -13.70
CA ALA A 31 -35.15 12.24 -13.51
C ALA A 31 -36.30 12.82 -12.65
N ALA A 32 -37.48 12.18 -12.64
CA ALA A 32 -38.64 12.60 -11.84
C ALA A 32 -38.67 11.91 -10.46
N LEU A 33 -38.17 10.68 -10.36
CA LEU A 33 -38.14 9.90 -9.12
C LEU A 33 -37.07 10.39 -8.15
N PHE A 34 -35.93 10.89 -8.65
CA PHE A 34 -34.85 11.41 -7.81
C PHE A 34 -35.28 12.55 -6.88
N PRO A 35 -35.93 13.65 -7.35
CA PRO A 35 -36.40 14.70 -6.46
C PRO A 35 -37.53 14.24 -5.53
N LEU A 36 -38.38 13.30 -5.96
CA LEU A 36 -39.45 12.75 -5.13
C LEU A 36 -38.89 11.86 -4.00
N ALA A 37 -37.91 11.02 -4.30
CA ALA A 37 -37.23 10.17 -3.33
C ALA A 37 -36.37 11.00 -2.36
N GLY A 38 -35.68 12.04 -2.86
CA GLY A 38 -34.95 13.00 -2.04
C GLY A 38 -35.86 13.79 -1.10
N LEU A 39 -37.00 14.28 -1.59
CA LEU A 39 -38.01 14.96 -0.76
C LEU A 39 -38.62 14.02 0.29
N ALA A 40 -38.99 12.80 -0.10
CA ALA A 40 -39.51 11.80 0.84
C ALA A 40 -38.48 11.44 1.92
N SER A 41 -37.20 11.32 1.53
CA SER A 41 -36.10 11.06 2.46
C SER A 41 -35.88 12.23 3.41
N LEU A 42 -35.94 13.46 2.92
CA LEU A 42 -35.84 14.68 3.75
C LEU A 42 -36.99 14.76 4.75
N ILE A 43 -38.24 14.57 4.30
CA ILE A 43 -39.42 14.58 5.18
C ILE A 43 -39.29 13.48 6.23
N TRP A 44 -38.90 12.28 5.83
CA TRP A 44 -38.75 11.16 6.75
C TRP A 44 -37.64 11.41 7.78
N PHE A 45 -36.49 11.94 7.34
CA PHE A 45 -35.38 12.30 8.20
C PHE A 45 -35.79 13.37 9.21
N LEU A 46 -36.42 14.45 8.77
CA LEU A 46 -36.90 15.52 9.64
C LEU A 46 -37.93 15.01 10.66
N VAL A 47 -38.92 14.24 10.23
CA VAL A 47 -39.97 13.68 11.10
C VAL A 47 -39.40 12.72 12.16
N ARG A 48 -38.34 11.97 11.83
CA ARG A 48 -37.80 10.96 12.75
C ARG A 48 -36.68 11.49 13.64
N VAL A 49 -35.80 12.31 13.09
CA VAL A 49 -34.55 12.75 13.74
C VAL A 49 -34.76 14.03 14.55
N VAL A 50 -35.55 15.01 14.08
CA VAL A 50 -35.75 16.27 14.84
C VAL A 50 -36.37 16.02 16.22
N PRO A 51 -37.39 15.14 16.39
CA PRO A 51 -37.94 14.86 17.71
C PRO A 51 -37.00 14.04 18.62
N LYS A 52 -36.02 13.31 18.04
CA LYS A 52 -35.04 12.51 18.78
C LYS A 52 -33.75 12.33 17.97
N PRO A 53 -32.75 13.22 18.15
CA PRO A 53 -31.55 13.28 17.31
C PRO A 53 -30.74 11.99 17.25
N SER A 54 -30.75 11.18 18.32
CA SER A 54 -30.03 9.90 18.37
C SER A 54 -30.47 8.90 17.29
N ARG A 55 -31.64 9.09 16.65
CA ARG A 55 -32.13 8.23 15.57
C ARG A 55 -31.37 8.39 14.25
N ALA A 56 -30.55 9.43 14.10
CA ALA A 56 -29.69 9.60 12.93
C ALA A 56 -28.72 8.40 12.74
N GLY A 57 -28.37 7.71 13.83
CA GLY A 57 -27.51 6.52 13.79
C GLY A 57 -28.20 5.25 13.27
N TYR A 58 -29.52 5.25 13.06
CA TYR A 58 -30.24 4.05 12.63
C TYR A 58 -29.94 3.73 11.15
N PRO A 59 -29.81 2.45 10.75
CA PRO A 59 -29.48 2.06 9.37
C PRO A 59 -30.38 2.70 8.31
N CYS A 60 -31.69 2.78 8.56
CA CYS A 60 -32.63 3.42 7.65
C CYS A 60 -32.46 4.93 7.52
N GLN A 61 -31.98 5.61 8.58
CA GLN A 61 -31.70 7.04 8.56
C GLN A 61 -30.33 7.35 7.93
N ARG A 62 -29.35 6.44 8.07
CA ARG A 62 -28.06 6.52 7.36
C ARG A 62 -28.21 6.40 5.84
N VAL A 63 -29.20 5.63 5.36
CA VAL A 63 -29.56 5.57 3.93
C VAL A 63 -30.34 6.81 3.47
N ALA A 64 -31.25 7.32 4.31
CA ALA A 64 -32.06 8.49 3.97
C ALA A 64 -31.27 9.81 3.98
N ALA A 65 -30.24 9.93 4.82
CA ALA A 65 -29.50 11.17 5.02
C ALA A 65 -28.78 11.67 3.75
N PRO A 66 -28.01 10.85 3.00
CA PRO A 66 -27.40 11.28 1.74
C PRO A 66 -28.44 11.73 0.70
N LEU A 67 -29.54 10.99 0.56
CA LEU A 67 -30.63 11.34 -0.37
C LEU A 67 -31.32 12.66 0.00
N ALA A 68 -31.53 12.90 1.29
CA ALA A 68 -32.06 14.16 1.80
C ALA A 68 -31.09 15.32 1.56
N SER A 69 -29.80 15.15 1.84
CA SER A 69 -28.75 16.15 1.64
C SER A 69 -28.60 16.52 0.17
N SER A 70 -28.58 15.55 -0.74
CA SER A 70 -28.52 15.79 -2.18
C SER A 70 -29.73 16.57 -2.68
N PHE A 71 -30.92 16.33 -2.11
CA PHE A 71 -32.11 17.11 -2.43
C PHE A 71 -32.04 18.56 -1.95
N VAL A 72 -31.51 18.79 -0.74
CA VAL A 72 -31.30 20.15 -0.21
C VAL A 72 -30.27 20.91 -1.06
N LEU A 73 -29.17 20.26 -1.43
CA LEU A 73 -28.15 20.84 -2.31
C LEU A 73 -28.72 21.18 -3.69
N LEU A 74 -29.56 20.30 -4.26
CA LEU A 74 -30.27 20.59 -5.51
C LEU A 74 -31.16 21.83 -5.39
N LEU A 75 -31.93 21.95 -4.30
CA LEU A 75 -32.78 23.14 -4.07
C LEU A 75 -31.95 24.42 -3.93
N LEU A 76 -30.85 24.37 -3.19
CA LEU A 76 -29.94 25.51 -3.02
C LEU A 76 -29.29 25.90 -4.34
N ALA A 77 -28.87 24.93 -5.17
CA ALA A 77 -28.30 25.18 -6.48
C ALA A 77 -29.33 25.81 -7.43
N VAL A 78 -30.56 25.30 -7.48
CA VAL A 78 -31.63 25.85 -8.34
C VAL A 78 -32.05 27.25 -7.88
N ALA A 79 -32.28 27.44 -6.57
CA ALA A 79 -32.66 28.73 -6.01
C ALA A 79 -31.54 29.78 -6.17
N GLY A 80 -30.29 29.40 -5.88
CA GLY A 80 -29.11 30.23 -6.05
C GLY A 80 -28.93 30.66 -7.50
N SER A 81 -29.08 29.72 -8.44
CA SER A 81 -29.01 29.99 -9.89
C SER A 81 -30.12 30.93 -10.36
N ALA A 82 -31.36 30.75 -9.88
CA ALA A 82 -32.48 31.62 -10.22
C ALA A 82 -32.28 33.06 -9.69
N VAL A 83 -31.78 33.21 -8.47
CA VAL A 83 -31.45 34.53 -7.88
C VAL A 83 -30.30 35.20 -8.62
N ALA A 84 -29.22 34.46 -8.90
CA ALA A 84 -28.08 34.95 -9.65
C ALA A 84 -28.47 35.39 -11.07
N PHE A 85 -29.31 34.61 -11.76
CA PHE A 85 -29.84 34.95 -13.07
C PHE A 85 -30.75 36.20 -13.03
N GLY A 86 -31.62 36.30 -12.03
CA GLY A 86 -32.46 37.47 -11.81
C GLY A 86 -31.63 38.75 -11.59
N ARG A 87 -30.56 38.66 -10.79
CA ARG A 87 -29.62 39.77 -10.58
C ARG A 87 -28.81 40.11 -11.81
N ALA A 88 -28.35 39.13 -12.58
CA ALA A 88 -27.67 39.37 -13.85
C ALA A 88 -28.55 40.20 -14.79
N ARG A 89 -29.83 39.84 -14.93
CA ARG A 89 -30.79 40.56 -15.77
C ARG A 89 -31.01 42.01 -15.31
N LEU A 90 -31.06 42.24 -14.00
CA LEU A 90 -31.16 43.59 -13.41
C LEU A 90 -29.90 44.44 -13.66
N GLN A 91 -28.70 43.87 -13.49
CA GLN A 91 -27.44 44.58 -13.69
C GLN A 91 -27.21 44.93 -15.18
N PHE A 92 -27.58 44.04 -16.10
CA PHE A 92 -27.55 44.33 -17.53
C PHE A 92 -28.51 45.46 -17.92
N ARG A 93 -29.70 45.54 -17.30
CA ARG A 93 -30.64 46.66 -17.51
C ARG A 93 -30.12 47.98 -16.94
N GLN A 94 -29.19 47.96 -15.99
CA GLN A 94 -28.55 49.14 -15.40
C GLN A 94 -27.20 49.49 -16.07
N ALA A 95 -26.90 48.91 -17.24
CA ALA A 95 -25.62 49.07 -17.97
C ALA A 95 -24.36 48.66 -17.18
N ARG A 96 -24.51 47.89 -16.10
CA ARG A 96 -23.40 47.38 -15.27
C ARG A 96 -22.96 46.02 -15.77
N VAL A 97 -22.34 46.02 -16.96
CA VAL A 97 -22.01 44.81 -17.73
C VAL A 97 -21.13 43.83 -16.95
N VAL A 98 -20.10 44.31 -16.26
CA VAL A 98 -19.17 43.46 -15.48
C VAL A 98 -19.88 42.73 -14.34
N ALA A 99 -20.75 43.42 -13.60
CA ALA A 99 -21.54 42.80 -12.52
C ALA A 99 -22.57 41.80 -13.07
N GLY A 100 -23.14 42.06 -14.25
CA GLY A 100 -24.04 41.13 -14.94
C GLY A 100 -23.34 39.84 -15.37
N VAL A 101 -22.12 39.95 -15.92
CA VAL A 101 -21.31 38.79 -16.34
C VAL A 101 -20.89 37.94 -15.13
N LEU A 102 -20.43 38.55 -14.03
CA LEU A 102 -20.08 37.83 -12.80
C LEU A 102 -21.24 37.02 -12.23
N CYS A 103 -22.45 37.59 -12.20
CA CYS A 103 -23.64 36.86 -11.76
C CYS A 103 -24.01 35.69 -12.69
N LEU A 104 -23.75 35.82 -14.00
CA LEU A 104 -24.03 34.77 -14.97
C LEU A 104 -23.02 33.62 -14.86
N VAL A 105 -21.74 33.93 -14.64
CA VAL A 105 -20.68 32.94 -14.36
C VAL A 105 -20.99 32.15 -13.10
N LEU A 106 -21.45 32.80 -12.03
CA LEU A 106 -21.86 32.12 -10.80
C LEU A 106 -23.07 31.19 -11.01
N ALA A 107 -24.05 31.60 -11.82
CA ALA A 107 -25.21 30.76 -12.14
C ALA A 107 -24.81 29.53 -12.98
N VAL A 108 -23.95 29.70 -13.99
CA VAL A 108 -23.46 28.59 -14.83
C VAL A 108 -22.54 27.68 -14.03
N GLY A 109 -21.65 28.24 -13.20
CA GLY A 109 -20.75 27.48 -12.33
C GLY A 109 -21.50 26.62 -11.30
N GLY A 110 -22.58 27.14 -10.71
CA GLY A 110 -23.43 26.36 -9.80
C GLY A 110 -24.15 25.19 -10.47
N ILE A 111 -24.62 25.36 -11.71
CA ILE A 111 -25.23 24.29 -12.50
C ILE A 111 -24.19 23.26 -12.93
N ALA A 112 -23.01 23.70 -13.37
CA ALA A 112 -21.92 22.80 -13.77
C ALA A 112 -21.42 21.94 -12.59
N ALA A 113 -21.26 22.53 -11.40
CA ALA A 113 -20.89 21.80 -10.18
C ALA A 113 -21.97 20.76 -9.79
N ALA A 114 -23.25 21.10 -9.94
CA ALA A 114 -24.35 20.18 -9.68
C ALA A 114 -24.39 19.02 -10.68
N VAL A 115 -24.06 19.25 -11.96
CA VAL A 115 -23.98 18.18 -12.98
C VAL A 115 -22.76 17.29 -12.75
N TRP A 116 -21.60 17.86 -12.40
CA TRP A 116 -20.36 17.11 -12.14
C TRP A 116 -20.49 16.13 -10.96
N THR A 117 -21.24 16.53 -9.92
CA THR A 117 -21.50 15.69 -8.74
C THR A 117 -22.52 14.57 -8.98
N MET A 118 -23.22 14.56 -10.13
CA MET A 118 -24.14 13.50 -10.53
C MET A 118 -23.49 12.39 -11.37
N GLU A 119 -22.26 12.60 -11.87
CA GLU A 119 -21.53 11.62 -12.70
C GLU A 119 -20.63 10.66 -11.90
N THR A 120 -20.40 10.89 -10.61
CA THR A 120 -19.74 9.88 -9.77
C THR A 120 -20.72 8.73 -9.52
N PRO A 121 -20.43 7.51 -10.02
CA PRO A 121 -21.21 6.35 -9.62
C PRO A 121 -21.12 6.25 -8.09
N ALA A 122 -22.23 6.03 -7.40
CA ALA A 122 -22.16 5.63 -6.01
C ALA A 122 -21.54 4.23 -5.98
N GLN A 123 -20.22 4.12 -5.75
CA GLN A 123 -19.62 2.88 -5.26
C GLN A 123 -20.38 2.46 -4.01
N ALA A 124 -20.85 1.22 -3.98
CA ALA A 124 -21.47 0.67 -2.78
C ALA A 124 -20.39 0.60 -1.72
N ALA A 125 -20.44 1.47 -0.70
CA ALA A 125 -19.48 1.47 0.39
C ALA A 125 -19.41 0.06 1.03
N TYR A 126 -18.34 -0.68 0.72
CA TYR A 126 -17.91 -1.83 1.48
C TYR A 126 -17.70 -1.38 2.93
N ALA A 127 -18.16 -2.21 3.88
CA ALA A 127 -17.90 -1.93 5.27
C ALA A 127 -16.40 -2.17 5.51
N PRO A 128 -15.63 -1.16 5.96
CA PRO A 128 -14.22 -1.37 6.27
C PRO A 128 -14.03 -2.57 7.18
N HIS A 129 -12.93 -3.30 7.00
CA HIS A 129 -12.61 -4.40 7.90
C HIS A 129 -12.59 -3.86 9.35
N PRO A 130 -13.32 -4.50 10.28
CA PRO A 130 -13.41 -4.00 11.65
C PRO A 130 -12.10 -4.23 12.41
N ALA A 131 -11.78 -3.31 13.32
CA ALA A 131 -10.68 -3.49 14.27
C ALA A 131 -10.83 -4.77 15.10
N ASN A 132 -9.70 -5.40 15.43
CA ASN A 132 -9.62 -6.57 16.29
C ASN A 132 -10.50 -7.76 15.85
N GLN A 133 -10.55 -8.04 14.54
CA GLN A 133 -11.23 -9.21 13.97
C GLN A 133 -10.30 -9.97 13.02
N PRO A 134 -9.28 -10.66 13.56
CA PRO A 134 -8.25 -11.30 12.74
C PRO A 134 -8.84 -12.30 11.76
N ILE A 135 -8.28 -12.29 10.55
CA ILE A 135 -8.48 -13.30 9.51
C ILE A 135 -7.13 -13.86 9.08
N GLY A 136 -7.12 -15.12 8.65
CA GLY A 136 -5.91 -15.84 8.30
C GLY A 136 -5.21 -16.46 9.51
N VAL A 137 -3.98 -16.90 9.31
CA VAL A 137 -3.20 -17.67 10.29
C VAL A 137 -1.91 -16.91 10.62
N PRO A 138 -1.71 -16.48 11.88
CA PRO A 138 -0.46 -15.82 12.30
C PRO A 138 0.77 -16.71 12.05
N ARG A 139 1.84 -16.14 11.48
CA ARG A 139 3.07 -16.87 11.12
C ARG A 139 4.33 -16.36 11.82
N GLY A 140 5.39 -17.17 11.80
CA GLY A 140 6.72 -16.83 12.29
C GLY A 140 7.07 -17.40 13.66
N LEU A 141 8.32 -17.15 14.09
CA LEU A 141 8.85 -17.58 15.40
C LEU A 141 7.97 -17.09 16.56
N ALA A 142 7.53 -15.83 16.46
CA ALA A 142 6.48 -15.24 17.28
C ALA A 142 5.26 -14.99 16.37
N PRO A 143 4.26 -15.88 16.36
CA PRO A 143 3.17 -15.82 15.39
C PRO A 143 2.45 -14.47 15.35
N GLY A 144 2.41 -13.82 14.18
CA GLY A 144 1.73 -12.54 13.96
C GLY A 144 2.43 -11.32 14.59
N ARG A 145 3.62 -11.50 15.17
CA ARG A 145 4.37 -10.40 15.80
C ARG A 145 4.93 -9.45 14.76
N VAL A 146 4.64 -8.17 14.92
CA VAL A 146 5.30 -7.07 14.23
C VAL A 146 6.02 -6.22 15.26
N VAL A 147 7.34 -6.10 15.11
CA VAL A 147 8.12 -5.18 15.95
C VAL A 147 8.20 -3.83 15.28
N TRP A 148 7.87 -2.78 16.01
CA TRP A 148 8.07 -1.40 15.60
C TRP A 148 9.08 -0.73 16.53
N VAL A 149 10.25 -0.40 15.97
CA VAL A 149 11.27 0.41 16.63
C VAL A 149 11.11 1.85 16.16
N HIS A 150 11.07 2.80 17.10
CA HIS A 150 11.08 4.23 16.83
C HIS A 150 12.21 4.87 17.64
N ASP A 151 13.09 5.62 16.98
CA ASP A 151 14.21 6.32 17.62
C ASP A 151 14.45 7.68 16.94
N PRO A 152 13.90 8.79 17.48
CA PRO A 152 14.06 10.13 16.91
C PRO A 152 15.51 10.59 16.77
N ALA A 153 16.47 9.95 17.44
CA ALA A 153 17.88 10.31 17.31
C ALA A 153 18.50 9.81 15.99
N VAL A 154 17.78 8.99 15.20
CA VAL A 154 18.33 8.40 13.97
C VAL A 154 18.53 9.42 12.85
N THR A 155 17.81 10.54 12.87
CA THR A 155 17.96 11.59 11.87
C THR A 155 17.77 12.98 12.45
N ASP A 156 18.55 13.93 11.93
CA ASP A 156 18.41 15.36 12.20
C ASP A 156 18.11 16.16 10.92
N TRP A 157 17.68 15.49 9.84
CA TRP A 157 17.50 16.12 8.54
C TRP A 157 16.48 17.26 8.61
N ALA A 158 16.85 18.43 8.09
CA ALA A 158 15.96 19.59 8.04
C ALA A 158 14.77 19.42 7.08
N GLY A 159 14.85 18.44 6.17
CA GLY A 159 13.80 18.08 5.23
C GLY A 159 14.01 18.58 3.81
N PRO A 160 13.06 18.28 2.91
CA PRO A 160 13.15 18.61 1.49
C PRO A 160 13.51 20.07 1.21
N GLY A 161 14.42 20.27 0.24
CA GLY A 161 14.91 21.59 -0.13
C GLY A 161 16.01 22.17 0.78
N SER A 162 16.57 21.39 1.71
CA SER A 162 17.84 21.71 2.36
C SER A 162 19.04 21.62 1.39
N GLU A 163 20.21 22.12 1.80
CA GLU A 163 21.45 22.00 1.01
C GLU A 163 22.02 20.57 0.97
N THR A 164 21.53 19.71 1.85
CA THR A 164 21.93 18.32 2.06
C THR A 164 20.77 17.36 1.80
N LEU A 165 21.09 16.09 1.57
CA LEU A 165 20.10 15.07 1.23
C LEU A 165 19.80 14.14 2.42
N TRP A 166 18.60 13.56 2.42
CA TRP A 166 18.07 12.75 3.52
C TRP A 166 19.02 11.63 3.98
N TYR A 167 19.72 10.97 3.06
CA TYR A 167 20.62 9.86 3.36
C TYR A 167 21.94 10.30 4.02
N GLU A 168 22.29 11.59 3.95
CA GLU A 168 23.47 12.17 4.60
C GLU A 168 23.23 12.43 6.09
N HIS A 169 21.97 12.40 6.52
CA HIS A 169 21.50 12.77 7.84
C HIS A 169 20.99 11.59 8.67
N VAL A 170 21.26 10.37 8.24
CA VAL A 170 20.94 9.17 9.02
C VAL A 170 22.16 8.77 9.86
N ASP A 171 22.01 8.74 11.18
CA ASP A 171 23.06 8.30 12.11
C ASP A 171 23.21 6.78 12.05
N GLN A 172 24.40 6.34 11.62
CA GLN A 172 24.74 4.93 11.43
C GLN A 172 24.63 4.12 12.74
N ALA A 173 25.14 4.63 13.86
CA ALA A 173 25.16 3.91 15.12
C ALA A 173 23.74 3.76 15.70
N VAL A 174 22.89 4.77 15.52
CA VAL A 174 21.47 4.68 15.90
C VAL A 174 20.74 3.68 15.00
N ALA A 175 20.99 3.68 13.69
CA ALA A 175 20.39 2.72 12.74
C ALA A 175 20.76 1.26 13.08
N GLU A 176 22.04 0.99 13.40
CA GLU A 176 22.51 -0.31 13.91
C GLU A 176 21.79 -0.71 15.20
N GLY A 177 21.67 0.24 16.15
CA GLY A 177 20.91 0.04 17.37
C GLY A 177 19.43 -0.28 17.14
N MET A 178 18.81 0.35 16.13
CA MET A 178 17.43 0.05 15.73
C MET A 178 17.30 -1.37 15.18
N MET A 179 18.21 -1.79 14.29
CA MET A 179 18.22 -3.14 13.72
C MET A 179 18.39 -4.21 14.80
N SER A 180 19.40 -4.07 15.67
CA SER A 180 19.64 -4.99 16.80
C SER A 180 18.43 -5.06 17.73
N ARG A 181 17.78 -3.92 18.05
CA ARG A 181 16.56 -3.92 18.86
C ARG A 181 15.42 -4.63 18.16
N ALA A 182 15.21 -4.42 16.86
CA ALA A 182 14.14 -5.05 16.11
C ALA A 182 14.26 -6.58 16.14
N LEU A 183 15.45 -7.11 15.83
CA LEU A 183 15.75 -8.54 15.84
C LEU A 183 15.54 -9.17 17.23
N ARG A 184 16.17 -8.58 18.27
CA ARG A 184 16.06 -9.09 19.64
C ARG A 184 14.65 -9.06 20.19
N ARG A 185 13.90 -7.99 19.92
CA ARG A 185 12.49 -7.89 20.36
C ARG A 185 11.60 -8.86 19.61
N TYR A 186 11.88 -9.12 18.34
CA TYR A 186 11.11 -10.07 17.56
C TYR A 186 11.29 -11.48 18.11
N ALA A 187 12.54 -11.90 18.26
CA ALA A 187 12.91 -13.23 18.77
C ALA A 187 12.78 -13.40 20.29
N ASP A 188 12.44 -12.35 21.04
CA ASP A 188 12.50 -12.30 22.51
C ASP A 188 13.85 -12.77 23.07
N ALA A 189 14.94 -12.28 22.47
CA ALA A 189 16.31 -12.72 22.73
C ALA A 189 17.14 -11.64 23.44
N GLY A 190 18.09 -12.08 24.27
CA GLY A 190 18.99 -11.18 25.02
C GLY A 190 20.12 -10.56 24.19
N GLY A 191 20.38 -11.07 22.99
CA GLY A 191 21.49 -10.65 22.12
C GLY A 191 21.26 -11.05 20.67
N ASP A 192 22.02 -10.45 19.76
CA ASP A 192 21.80 -10.57 18.31
C ASP A 192 22.07 -12.00 17.80
N GLU A 193 23.17 -12.64 18.25
CA GLU A 193 23.48 -14.04 17.91
C GLU A 193 22.32 -15.00 18.28
N ALA A 194 21.78 -14.85 19.49
CA ALA A 194 20.66 -15.67 19.96
C ALA A 194 19.36 -15.37 19.19
N ALA A 195 19.15 -14.11 18.78
CA ALA A 195 18.00 -13.73 17.96
C ALA A 195 18.05 -14.42 16.59
N TRP A 196 19.19 -14.33 15.90
CA TRP A 196 19.39 -14.98 14.60
C TRP A 196 19.32 -16.50 14.69
N GLN A 197 19.95 -17.10 15.71
CA GLN A 197 19.85 -18.54 15.92
C GLN A 197 18.39 -18.98 16.02
N ALA A 198 17.57 -18.30 16.83
CA ALA A 198 16.16 -18.63 16.97
C ALA A 198 15.35 -18.45 15.67
N ILE A 199 15.64 -17.39 14.90
CA ILE A 199 15.01 -17.12 13.60
C ILE A 199 15.31 -18.25 12.60
N PHE A 200 16.59 -18.62 12.43
CA PHE A 200 16.98 -19.70 11.52
C PHE A 200 16.49 -21.06 11.99
N GLU A 201 16.63 -21.37 13.29
CA GLU A 201 16.12 -22.63 13.85
C GLU A 201 14.62 -22.78 13.65
N HIS A 202 13.85 -21.69 13.81
CA HIS A 202 12.43 -21.74 13.50
C HIS A 202 12.17 -22.01 12.02
N PHE A 203 12.81 -21.24 11.13
CA PHE A 203 12.60 -21.33 9.69
C PHE A 203 12.99 -22.71 9.12
N ASN A 204 14.09 -23.28 9.60
CA ASN A 204 14.64 -24.55 9.14
C ASN A 204 14.17 -25.75 9.97
N SER A 205 13.04 -25.65 10.67
CA SER A 205 12.46 -26.77 11.44
C SER A 205 13.42 -27.40 12.45
N GLY A 206 14.16 -26.57 13.19
CA GLY A 206 15.04 -26.93 14.30
C GLY A 206 16.54 -26.89 13.99
N ARG A 207 16.94 -26.46 12.78
CA ARG A 207 18.35 -26.37 12.37
C ARG A 207 18.79 -24.90 12.25
N GLY A 208 19.96 -24.54 12.76
CA GLY A 208 20.53 -23.20 12.50
C GLY A 208 20.91 -22.98 11.02
N TYR A 209 21.45 -21.80 10.74
CA TYR A 209 22.11 -21.50 9.46
C TYR A 209 23.22 -22.52 9.16
N GLY A 210 23.29 -22.96 7.90
CA GLY A 210 24.35 -23.82 7.36
C GLY A 210 25.29 -23.03 6.47
N ALA A 211 26.60 -23.22 6.64
CA ALA A 211 27.60 -22.54 5.82
C ALA A 211 27.41 -22.83 4.32
N GLY A 212 27.44 -21.76 3.51
CA GLY A 212 27.20 -21.81 2.06
C GLY A 212 25.74 -21.68 1.66
N GLU A 213 24.81 -21.60 2.61
CA GLU A 213 23.43 -21.21 2.30
C GLU A 213 23.38 -19.71 1.97
N LYS A 214 22.60 -19.38 0.93
CA LYS A 214 22.58 -18.06 0.31
C LYS A 214 21.42 -17.20 0.80
N VAL A 215 21.67 -15.90 0.94
CA VAL A 215 20.66 -14.90 1.31
C VAL A 215 20.49 -13.88 0.19
N ALA A 216 19.26 -13.73 -0.30
CA ALA A 216 18.89 -12.60 -1.15
C ALA A 216 18.15 -11.54 -0.32
N VAL A 217 18.43 -10.25 -0.56
CA VAL A 217 17.76 -9.11 0.07
C VAL A 217 17.10 -8.27 -1.03
N LYS A 218 15.77 -8.34 -1.12
CA LYS A 218 14.99 -7.53 -2.06
C LYS A 218 14.73 -6.14 -1.47
N ILE A 219 15.36 -5.12 -2.06
CA ILE A 219 15.17 -3.72 -1.67
C ILE A 219 14.25 -2.98 -2.66
N ASN A 220 13.78 -1.77 -2.34
CA ASN A 220 12.93 -0.98 -3.21
C ASN A 220 13.74 0.06 -4.01
N LEU A 221 13.89 -0.17 -5.32
CA LEU A 221 14.59 0.74 -6.23
C LEU A 221 13.66 1.41 -7.26
N VAL A 222 12.40 1.68 -6.89
CA VAL A 222 11.43 2.30 -7.82
C VAL A 222 11.82 3.73 -8.23
N THR A 223 12.49 4.49 -7.35
CA THR A 223 12.97 5.86 -7.62
C THR A 223 14.23 5.87 -8.48
N THR A 224 14.86 4.71 -8.69
CA THR A 224 16.01 4.52 -9.59
C THR A 224 15.69 3.44 -10.63
N ASN A 225 14.42 3.30 -11.01
CA ASN A 225 13.96 2.29 -11.95
C ASN A 225 14.56 2.50 -13.34
N ILE A 226 15.06 1.42 -13.96
CA ILE A 226 15.75 1.50 -15.26
C ILE A 226 14.88 2.03 -16.42
N ARG A 227 13.55 1.87 -16.32
CA ARG A 227 12.60 2.34 -17.33
C ARG A 227 12.50 3.87 -17.36
N MET A 228 12.92 4.54 -16.30
CA MET A 228 12.90 5.99 -16.16
C MET A 228 14.33 6.54 -16.32
N PRO A 229 14.51 7.70 -16.98
CA PRO A 229 15.81 8.37 -17.05
C PRO A 229 16.08 9.12 -15.74
N VAL A 230 16.15 8.38 -14.63
CA VAL A 230 16.35 8.87 -13.25
C VAL A 230 17.74 8.55 -12.70
N VAL A 231 18.61 7.94 -13.52
CA VAL A 231 20.01 7.68 -13.17
C VAL A 231 20.87 7.95 -14.40
N ASP A 232 21.99 8.65 -14.20
CA ASP A 232 22.93 8.98 -15.27
C ASP A 232 23.87 7.80 -15.64
N GLU A 233 24.88 8.08 -16.46
CA GLU A 233 25.91 7.08 -16.83
C GLU A 233 26.90 6.77 -15.71
N ASN A 234 27.02 7.67 -14.73
CA ASN A 234 27.89 7.55 -13.57
C ASN A 234 27.23 6.85 -12.39
N TYR A 235 25.98 6.40 -12.52
CA TYR A 235 25.17 5.78 -11.45
C TYR A 235 24.70 6.75 -10.36
N ASP A 236 24.67 8.05 -10.68
CA ASP A 236 24.10 9.07 -9.81
C ASP A 236 22.63 9.30 -10.15
N PRO A 237 21.75 9.47 -9.14
CA PRO A 237 20.36 9.84 -9.37
C PRO A 237 20.25 11.17 -10.13
N ILE A 238 19.26 11.29 -11.00
CA ILE A 238 18.87 12.54 -11.66
C ILE A 238 17.37 12.73 -11.55
N GLU A 239 16.94 13.99 -11.49
CA GLU A 239 15.52 14.32 -11.38
C GLU A 239 14.77 14.05 -12.69
N TRP A 240 13.61 13.42 -12.58
CA TRP A 240 12.72 13.24 -13.72
C TRP A 240 11.27 12.99 -13.28
N GLY A 241 10.35 13.75 -13.86
CA GLY A 241 8.93 13.67 -13.48
C GLY A 241 8.73 14.10 -12.03
N ASP A 242 8.13 13.24 -11.21
CA ASP A 242 7.92 13.48 -9.78
C ASP A 242 9.09 12.97 -8.91
N VAL A 243 10.09 12.29 -9.51
CA VAL A 243 11.29 11.87 -8.78
C VAL A 243 12.24 13.05 -8.69
N SER A 244 12.58 13.44 -7.46
CA SER A 244 13.53 14.50 -7.13
C SER A 244 14.71 13.94 -6.31
N PHE A 245 15.69 14.77 -5.99
CA PHE A 245 16.76 14.36 -5.06
C PHE A 245 16.26 14.06 -3.64
N ASP A 246 15.10 14.61 -3.26
CA ASP A 246 14.45 14.36 -1.97
C ASP A 246 13.64 13.05 -1.96
N SER A 247 13.47 12.38 -3.09
CA SER A 247 12.79 11.08 -3.19
C SER A 247 13.52 10.01 -2.39
N ILE A 248 12.86 9.48 -1.36
CA ILE A 248 13.49 8.49 -0.49
C ILE A 248 13.53 7.09 -1.13
N ALA A 249 14.56 6.35 -0.74
CA ALA A 249 14.73 4.92 -0.99
C ALA A 249 15.04 4.21 0.34
N ASN A 250 15.45 2.94 0.31
CA ASN A 250 16.02 2.30 1.49
C ASN A 250 17.25 3.09 1.96
N SER A 251 17.36 3.32 3.26
CA SER A 251 18.48 4.05 3.85
C SER A 251 19.76 3.20 3.76
N PRO A 252 20.88 3.74 3.23
CA PRO A 252 22.13 2.98 3.15
C PRO A 252 22.59 2.50 4.53
N GLN A 253 22.31 3.24 5.59
CA GLN A 253 22.68 2.90 6.97
C GLN A 253 21.89 1.70 7.51
N LEU A 254 20.61 1.57 7.17
CA LEU A 254 19.82 0.39 7.57
C LEU A 254 20.18 -0.85 6.76
N LEU A 255 20.53 -0.68 5.48
CA LEU A 255 21.07 -1.77 4.66
C LEU A 255 22.45 -2.21 5.19
N HIS A 256 23.29 -1.26 5.57
CA HIS A 256 24.59 -1.54 6.19
C HIS A 256 24.41 -2.31 7.49
N ALA A 257 23.53 -1.83 8.39
CA ALA A 257 23.22 -2.52 9.63
C ALA A 257 22.69 -3.95 9.42
N LEU A 258 21.91 -4.19 8.36
CA LEU A 258 21.48 -5.55 8.01
C LEU A 258 22.66 -6.40 7.53
N LEU A 259 23.52 -5.87 6.65
CA LEU A 259 24.71 -6.58 6.19
C LEU A 259 25.68 -6.90 7.32
N ASP A 260 25.90 -5.97 8.25
CA ASP A 260 26.69 -6.21 9.46
C ASP A 260 26.13 -7.37 10.29
N GLN A 261 24.81 -7.41 10.48
CA GLN A 261 24.14 -8.53 11.17
C GLN A 261 24.35 -9.86 10.44
N LEU A 262 24.20 -9.90 9.12
CA LEU A 262 24.35 -11.13 8.34
C LEU A 262 25.82 -11.61 8.30
N VAL A 263 26.77 -10.71 8.08
CA VAL A 263 28.19 -11.05 7.91
C VAL A 263 28.87 -11.23 9.26
N ASN A 264 28.77 -10.25 10.15
CA ASN A 264 29.59 -10.19 11.37
C ASN A 264 28.93 -10.88 12.58
N VAL A 265 27.60 -11.00 12.61
CA VAL A 265 26.88 -11.69 13.71
C VAL A 265 26.53 -13.13 13.32
N VAL A 266 25.89 -13.35 12.16
CA VAL A 266 25.52 -14.70 11.71
C VAL A 266 26.73 -15.46 11.15
N GLY A 267 27.67 -14.76 10.50
CA GLY A 267 28.83 -15.38 9.86
C GLY A 267 28.57 -15.87 8.43
N ILE A 268 27.60 -15.27 7.74
CA ILE A 268 27.34 -15.56 6.32
C ILE A 268 28.49 -14.96 5.49
N ALA A 269 29.04 -15.75 4.57
CA ALA A 269 30.07 -15.26 3.68
C ALA A 269 29.49 -14.16 2.76
N GLU A 270 30.24 -13.08 2.53
CA GLU A 270 29.77 -11.97 1.68
C GLU A 270 29.34 -12.44 0.29
N ASP A 271 30.09 -13.36 -0.33
CA ASP A 271 29.79 -13.97 -1.64
C ASP A 271 28.48 -14.79 -1.66
N ASP A 272 27.94 -15.16 -0.49
CA ASP A 272 26.64 -15.85 -0.36
C ASP A 272 25.48 -14.86 -0.15
N ILE A 273 25.73 -13.55 -0.19
CA ILE A 273 24.73 -12.50 -0.02
C ILE A 273 24.53 -11.74 -1.34
N THR A 274 23.27 -11.62 -1.75
CA THR A 274 22.86 -10.74 -2.85
C THR A 274 21.88 -9.68 -2.35
N VAL A 275 22.09 -8.41 -2.67
CA VAL A 275 21.20 -7.29 -2.28
C VAL A 275 20.81 -6.49 -3.51
N GLY A 276 19.52 -6.28 -3.77
CA GLY A 276 19.11 -5.42 -4.87
C GLY A 276 17.67 -5.56 -5.35
N ASP A 277 17.43 -5.03 -6.55
CA ASP A 277 16.15 -5.04 -7.26
C ASP A 277 16.40 -5.31 -8.76
N PRO A 278 15.90 -6.43 -9.32
CA PRO A 278 16.04 -6.76 -10.73
C PRO A 278 15.53 -5.69 -11.72
N THR A 279 14.68 -4.76 -11.30
CA THR A 279 14.09 -3.71 -12.14
C THR A 279 14.71 -2.32 -11.92
N GLY A 280 15.55 -2.17 -10.91
CA GLY A 280 16.14 -0.89 -10.53
C GLY A 280 17.64 -0.80 -10.79
N LEU A 281 18.20 0.38 -10.53
CA LEU A 281 19.64 0.64 -10.55
C LEU A 281 20.16 0.88 -9.13
N PHE A 282 21.20 0.14 -8.75
CA PHE A 282 21.84 0.25 -7.44
C PHE A 282 22.85 1.42 -7.45
N VAL A 283 22.31 2.62 -7.24
CA VAL A 283 23.00 3.92 -7.36
C VAL A 283 24.11 4.13 -6.33
N ASN A 284 24.98 5.12 -6.57
CA ASN A 284 26.22 5.34 -5.80
C ASN A 284 25.99 5.58 -4.30
N PHE A 285 25.01 6.39 -3.92
CA PHE A 285 24.74 6.67 -2.50
C PHE A 285 24.35 5.41 -1.69
N LEU A 286 23.90 4.35 -2.36
CA LEU A 286 23.70 3.03 -1.75
C LEU A 286 24.96 2.18 -1.88
N TYR A 287 25.53 2.08 -3.08
CA TYR A 287 26.60 1.13 -3.39
C TYR A 287 27.91 1.47 -2.67
N GLU A 288 28.36 2.72 -2.74
CA GLU A 288 29.68 3.12 -2.24
C GLU A 288 29.86 2.84 -0.74
N PRO A 289 28.95 3.27 0.16
CA PRO A 289 29.12 3.00 1.60
C PRO A 289 29.00 1.50 1.93
N LEU A 290 28.13 0.75 1.24
CA LEU A 290 27.97 -0.68 1.51
C LEU A 290 29.18 -1.48 1.02
N HIS A 291 29.62 -1.25 -0.23
CA HIS A 291 30.72 -1.99 -0.84
C HIS A 291 32.08 -1.63 -0.20
N ALA A 292 32.21 -0.47 0.43
CA ALA A 292 33.42 -0.11 1.18
C ALA A 292 33.70 -1.11 2.32
N ASP A 293 32.66 -1.57 3.01
CA ASP A 293 32.77 -2.48 4.15
C ASP A 293 32.47 -3.95 3.80
N PHE A 294 31.66 -4.20 2.75
CA PHE A 294 31.26 -5.54 2.32
C PHE A 294 31.50 -5.79 0.80
N PRO A 295 32.76 -5.72 0.33
CA PRO A 295 33.09 -5.77 -1.11
C PRO A 295 32.78 -7.11 -1.80
N GLY A 296 32.59 -8.21 -1.06
CA GLY A 296 32.21 -9.52 -1.61
C GLY A 296 30.71 -9.66 -1.90
N VAL A 297 29.87 -8.78 -1.34
CA VAL A 297 28.42 -8.84 -1.53
C VAL A 297 28.03 -8.57 -2.98
N HIS A 298 27.07 -9.34 -3.50
CA HIS A 298 26.52 -9.15 -4.83
C HIS A 298 25.46 -8.03 -4.84
N TYR A 299 25.87 -6.82 -5.23
CA TYR A 299 24.96 -5.69 -5.41
C TYR A 299 24.18 -5.81 -6.73
N LEU A 300 23.00 -6.40 -6.67
CA LEU A 300 22.15 -6.74 -7.81
C LEU A 300 21.44 -5.52 -8.37
N ASP A 301 21.56 -5.31 -9.67
CA ASP A 301 20.78 -4.30 -10.39
C ASP A 301 20.37 -4.78 -11.78
N ASN A 302 19.54 -3.99 -12.46
CA ASN A 302 19.10 -4.32 -13.80
C ASN A 302 20.24 -4.20 -14.83
N ARG A 303 21.28 -3.38 -14.65
CA ARG A 303 22.23 -3.08 -15.75
C ARG A 303 23.53 -3.88 -15.68
N GLY A 304 24.06 -4.12 -14.50
CA GLY A 304 25.30 -4.86 -14.26
C GLY A 304 26.57 -4.11 -14.66
N ALA A 305 26.64 -2.81 -14.38
CA ALA A 305 27.81 -1.99 -14.68
C ALA A 305 28.43 -1.39 -13.41
N GLN A 306 29.63 -0.82 -13.53
CA GLN A 306 30.36 -0.20 -12.42
C GLN A 306 30.49 -1.07 -11.16
N GLY A 307 30.77 -2.37 -11.33
CA GLY A 307 30.94 -3.31 -10.22
C GLY A 307 29.64 -3.92 -9.67
N ARG A 308 28.46 -3.48 -10.16
CA ARG A 308 27.17 -4.11 -9.79
C ARG A 308 26.99 -5.44 -10.53
N THR A 309 26.27 -6.34 -9.89
CA THR A 309 25.89 -7.64 -10.43
C THR A 309 24.64 -7.51 -11.29
N ARG A 310 24.71 -7.97 -12.54
CA ARG A 310 23.57 -7.95 -13.47
C ARG A 310 22.52 -8.97 -13.05
N ALA A 311 21.25 -8.56 -12.99
CA ALA A 311 20.15 -9.49 -12.85
C ALA A 311 19.93 -10.29 -14.15
N GLU A 312 19.77 -11.60 -14.01
CA GLU A 312 19.62 -12.59 -15.10
C GLU A 312 18.54 -13.62 -14.78
N TYR A 313 17.93 -14.18 -15.82
CA TYR A 313 16.84 -15.14 -15.70
C TYR A 313 17.36 -16.50 -15.21
N SER A 314 16.57 -17.18 -14.38
CA SER A 314 16.69 -18.62 -14.16
C SER A 314 15.72 -19.40 -15.05
N ASP A 315 15.72 -20.74 -14.90
CA ASP A 315 14.73 -21.63 -15.53
C ASP A 315 13.48 -21.87 -14.66
N VAL A 316 13.41 -21.27 -13.46
CA VAL A 316 12.24 -21.37 -12.58
C VAL A 316 11.11 -20.50 -13.13
N ARG A 317 10.00 -21.14 -13.49
CA ARG A 317 8.82 -20.48 -14.07
C ARG A 317 7.99 -19.81 -12.99
N PHE A 318 7.28 -18.77 -13.38
CA PHE A 318 6.27 -18.11 -12.56
C PHE A 318 4.91 -18.16 -13.29
N HIS A 319 3.89 -18.67 -12.61
CA HIS A 319 2.52 -18.72 -13.11
C HIS A 319 1.66 -17.61 -12.49
N TRP A 320 0.78 -17.01 -13.29
CA TRP A 320 -0.24 -16.07 -12.81
C TRP A 320 -1.56 -16.80 -12.68
N SER A 321 -2.15 -16.79 -11.48
CA SER A 321 -3.35 -17.56 -11.10
C SER A 321 -4.66 -16.98 -11.66
N THR A 322 -4.61 -16.41 -12.86
CA THR A 322 -5.72 -15.76 -13.52
C THR A 322 -5.80 -16.13 -15.00
N SER A 323 -7.01 -16.43 -15.44
CA SER A 323 -7.29 -16.67 -16.87
C SER A 323 -6.92 -15.49 -17.79
N ALA A 324 -6.78 -14.29 -17.23
CA ALA A 324 -6.33 -13.11 -17.97
C ALA A 324 -4.86 -13.21 -18.43
N ALA A 325 -4.06 -14.08 -17.82
CA ALA A 325 -2.69 -14.35 -18.23
C ALA A 325 -2.59 -15.43 -19.33
N ASN A 326 -3.71 -16.05 -19.74
CA ASN A 326 -3.69 -17.08 -20.78
C ASN A 326 -3.17 -16.55 -22.11
N GLY A 327 -2.10 -17.14 -22.62
CA GLY A 327 -1.45 -16.74 -23.87
C GLY A 327 -0.51 -15.55 -23.74
N THR A 328 -0.25 -15.08 -22.52
CA THR A 328 0.83 -14.12 -22.24
C THR A 328 2.19 -14.82 -22.25
N THR A 329 3.26 -14.03 -22.33
CA THR A 329 4.65 -14.50 -22.22
C THR A 329 4.89 -15.02 -20.81
N GLU A 330 5.56 -16.17 -20.72
CA GLU A 330 5.89 -16.85 -19.46
C GLU A 330 6.93 -16.03 -18.68
N ASP A 331 6.69 -15.89 -17.38
CA ASP A 331 7.60 -15.24 -16.45
C ASP A 331 8.56 -16.26 -15.83
N PHE A 332 9.72 -15.77 -15.42
CA PHE A 332 10.74 -16.57 -14.76
C PHE A 332 11.32 -15.80 -13.57
N ILE A 333 11.63 -16.53 -12.50
CA ILE A 333 12.29 -15.99 -11.32
C ILE A 333 13.75 -15.63 -11.68
N PRO A 334 14.27 -14.46 -11.27
CA PRO A 334 15.69 -14.14 -11.46
C PRO A 334 16.61 -15.11 -10.70
N SER A 335 17.78 -15.44 -11.24
CA SER A 335 18.69 -16.44 -10.65
C SER A 335 19.11 -16.11 -9.23
N ALA A 336 19.35 -14.83 -8.93
CA ALA A 336 19.67 -14.38 -7.58
C ALA A 336 18.61 -14.75 -6.55
N PHE A 337 17.33 -14.79 -6.95
CA PHE A 337 16.25 -15.22 -6.08
C PHE A 337 16.08 -16.72 -6.15
N ALA A 338 16.04 -17.35 -7.32
CA ALA A 338 15.89 -18.80 -7.45
C ALA A 338 16.99 -19.61 -6.74
N GLU A 339 18.23 -19.11 -6.69
CA GLU A 339 19.36 -19.79 -6.05
C GLU A 339 19.48 -19.54 -4.54
N ALA A 340 18.75 -18.57 -3.99
CA ALA A 340 18.84 -18.23 -2.57
C ALA A 340 18.16 -19.29 -1.69
N ASP A 341 18.69 -19.59 -0.52
CA ASP A 341 17.99 -20.41 0.48
C ASP A 341 17.02 -19.56 1.30
N TYR A 342 17.34 -18.27 1.46
CA TYR A 342 16.55 -17.32 2.23
C TYR A 342 16.34 -16.02 1.45
N LEU A 343 15.13 -15.48 1.49
CA LEU A 343 14.84 -14.11 1.03
C LEU A 343 14.60 -13.19 2.24
N ILE A 344 15.11 -11.98 2.19
CA ILE A 344 14.73 -10.88 3.09
C ILE A 344 14.07 -9.80 2.22
N ASN A 345 12.82 -9.46 2.53
CA ASN A 345 12.10 -8.41 1.82
C ASN A 345 12.21 -7.10 2.63
N PHE A 346 13.02 -6.15 2.16
CA PHE A 346 13.26 -4.88 2.83
C PHE A 346 12.63 -3.72 2.05
N ALA A 347 11.35 -3.47 2.30
CA ALA A 347 10.59 -2.41 1.67
C ALA A 347 10.83 -1.03 2.32
N VAL A 348 10.25 0.01 1.73
CA VAL A 348 10.22 1.39 2.26
C VAL A 348 8.77 1.75 2.56
N LEU A 349 8.49 2.40 3.69
CA LEU A 349 7.15 2.78 4.13
C LEU A 349 6.59 3.88 3.24
N LYS A 350 5.77 3.54 2.24
CA LYS A 350 5.18 4.55 1.34
C LYS A 350 3.70 4.38 1.08
N SER A 351 2.99 5.49 0.88
CA SER A 351 1.68 5.46 0.21
C SER A 351 1.85 5.27 -1.30
N HIS A 352 0.75 5.13 -2.05
CA HIS A 352 0.77 5.05 -3.50
C HIS A 352 -0.55 5.56 -4.09
N ASP A 353 -0.48 6.52 -5.01
CA ASP A 353 -1.63 7.18 -5.65
C ASP A 353 -2.49 6.25 -6.53
N MET A 354 -1.94 5.10 -6.94
CA MET A 354 -2.67 4.05 -7.67
C MET A 354 -2.93 2.74 -6.89
N ALA A 355 -2.16 2.49 -5.83
CA ALA A 355 -2.15 1.20 -5.13
C ALA A 355 -2.53 1.32 -3.65
N GLY A 356 -2.73 2.54 -3.18
CA GLY A 356 -2.91 2.91 -1.79
C GLY A 356 -1.63 2.88 -0.96
N ILE A 357 -0.93 1.74 -0.94
CA ILE A 357 0.30 1.55 -0.16
C ILE A 357 1.38 0.84 -0.96
N THR A 358 2.64 1.07 -0.60
CA THR A 358 3.83 0.39 -1.12
C THR A 358 4.69 -0.06 0.05
N VAL A 359 4.59 -1.34 0.38
CA VAL A 359 5.28 -1.98 1.52
C VAL A 359 5.77 -3.38 1.06
N GLY A 360 5.78 -4.40 1.92
CA GLY A 360 6.39 -5.70 1.66
C GLY A 360 5.84 -6.39 0.41
N ALA A 361 4.51 -6.56 0.31
CA ALA A 361 3.90 -7.23 -0.84
C ALA A 361 4.22 -6.50 -2.15
N LYS A 362 4.05 -5.17 -2.18
CA LYS A 362 4.26 -4.37 -3.39
C LYS A 362 5.74 -4.25 -3.78
N ASN A 363 6.67 -4.43 -2.85
CA ASN A 363 8.10 -4.52 -3.17
C ASN A 363 8.39 -5.69 -4.15
N HIS A 364 7.55 -6.72 -4.17
CA HIS A 364 7.68 -7.82 -5.13
C HIS A 364 7.33 -7.47 -6.57
N TYR A 365 6.72 -6.30 -6.85
CA TYR A 365 6.53 -5.84 -8.24
C TYR A 365 7.86 -5.65 -8.99
N GLY A 366 8.96 -5.45 -8.26
CA GLY A 366 10.32 -5.45 -8.82
C GLY A 366 11.05 -6.79 -8.71
N SER A 367 10.39 -7.88 -8.32
CA SER A 367 11.07 -9.18 -8.10
C SER A 367 11.26 -10.01 -9.37
N LEU A 368 10.65 -9.60 -10.48
CA LEU A 368 10.85 -10.22 -11.79
C LEU A 368 11.83 -9.37 -12.61
N LEU A 369 12.42 -9.94 -13.67
CA LEU A 369 13.32 -9.22 -14.58
C LEU A 369 12.65 -8.23 -15.54
N ARG A 370 11.37 -7.97 -15.29
CA ARG A 370 10.53 -7.06 -16.02
C ARG A 370 9.82 -6.14 -15.06
N ASN A 371 9.47 -4.98 -15.55
CA ASN A 371 8.58 -4.08 -14.83
C ASN A 371 7.13 -4.65 -14.85
N PRO A 372 6.26 -4.16 -13.95
CA PRO A 372 4.86 -4.56 -13.89
C PRO A 372 4.07 -4.49 -15.20
N ASP A 373 4.40 -3.54 -16.06
CA ASP A 373 3.77 -3.31 -17.37
C ASP A 373 4.40 -4.13 -18.52
N GLY A 374 5.36 -5.00 -18.21
CA GLY A 374 6.03 -5.86 -19.17
C GLY A 374 7.28 -5.27 -19.83
N TRP A 375 7.73 -4.07 -19.43
CA TRP A 375 9.00 -3.52 -19.91
C TRP A 375 10.17 -4.40 -19.47
N THR A 376 11.08 -4.71 -20.39
CA THR A 376 12.31 -5.46 -20.10
C THR A 376 13.51 -4.79 -20.76
N ARG A 377 14.67 -4.89 -20.11
CA ARG A 377 15.94 -4.34 -20.62
C ARG A 377 16.28 -4.83 -22.03
N ASP A 378 16.18 -6.14 -22.24
CA ASP A 378 16.61 -6.81 -23.47
C ASP A 378 15.44 -7.13 -24.43
N GLY A 379 14.25 -6.58 -24.17
CA GLY A 379 13.03 -6.82 -24.97
C GLY A 379 12.70 -5.73 -25.98
N ASN A 380 11.62 -5.94 -26.73
CA ASN A 380 11.14 -5.01 -27.75
C ASN A 380 10.22 -3.92 -27.16
N ASN A 381 10.80 -2.82 -26.70
CA ASN A 381 10.08 -1.79 -25.94
C ASN A 381 9.35 -0.72 -26.79
N THR A 382 8.97 -1.00 -28.04
CA THR A 382 8.53 0.05 -29.00
C THR A 382 7.01 0.33 -29.10
N GLY A 383 6.13 -0.20 -28.24
CA GLY A 383 4.67 0.04 -28.38
C GLY A 383 3.84 -0.03 -27.08
N SER A 384 2.87 0.87 -26.89
CA SER A 384 2.06 1.03 -25.65
C SER A 384 1.61 -0.27 -24.97
N ALA A 385 1.73 -0.32 -23.62
CA ALA A 385 1.57 -1.49 -22.75
C ALA A 385 0.41 -2.45 -23.09
N PRO A 386 0.60 -3.79 -22.90
CA PRO A 386 1.83 -4.46 -22.44
C PRO A 386 2.84 -4.67 -23.58
N TYR A 387 4.01 -4.03 -23.48
CA TYR A 387 5.01 -3.83 -24.56
C TYR A 387 5.56 -5.15 -25.15
N ASN A 388 5.61 -6.22 -24.35
CA ASN A 388 6.30 -7.48 -24.70
C ASN A 388 5.43 -8.73 -24.55
N GLY A 389 4.11 -8.59 -24.39
CA GLY A 389 3.18 -9.72 -24.28
C GLY A 389 3.14 -10.42 -22.92
N TYR A 390 3.85 -9.91 -21.91
CA TYR A 390 3.70 -10.35 -20.50
C TYR A 390 2.34 -9.95 -19.93
N TYR A 391 1.92 -10.66 -18.88
CA TYR A 391 0.76 -10.26 -18.08
C TYR A 391 1.02 -8.90 -17.39
N ASP A 392 0.09 -7.96 -17.57
CA ASP A 392 0.15 -6.64 -16.93
C ASP A 392 -0.27 -6.74 -15.47
N MET A 393 0.71 -6.67 -14.57
CA MET A 393 0.47 -6.73 -13.12
C MET A 393 -0.30 -5.51 -12.62
N HIS A 394 -0.24 -4.38 -13.34
CA HIS A 394 -1.01 -3.18 -12.96
C HIS A 394 -2.52 -3.39 -13.11
N ALA A 395 -2.97 -4.34 -13.92
CA ALA A 395 -4.39 -4.62 -14.09
C ALA A 395 -5.09 -5.00 -12.77
N SER A 396 -4.35 -5.52 -11.77
CA SER A 396 -4.90 -5.84 -10.45
C SER A 396 -4.73 -4.72 -9.41
N LEU A 397 -4.33 -3.50 -9.79
CA LEU A 397 -4.21 -2.39 -8.85
C LEU A 397 -5.58 -1.86 -8.40
N PRO A 398 -5.70 -1.38 -7.15
CA PRO A 398 -6.91 -0.74 -6.62
C PRO A 398 -7.49 0.37 -7.52
N VAL A 399 -6.68 1.19 -8.20
CA VAL A 399 -7.21 2.24 -9.08
C VAL A 399 -7.97 1.69 -10.30
N TYR A 400 -7.64 0.46 -10.74
CA TYR A 400 -8.30 -0.21 -11.87
C TYR A 400 -9.35 -1.23 -11.41
N GLU A 401 -9.09 -1.93 -10.31
CA GLU A 401 -9.95 -2.93 -9.67
C GLU A 401 -10.19 -2.53 -8.20
N GLY A 402 -10.99 -1.47 -8.00
CA GLY A 402 -11.16 -0.82 -6.69
C GLY A 402 -12.08 -1.51 -5.69
N GLN A 403 -12.57 -2.71 -6.01
CA GLN A 403 -13.49 -3.48 -5.16
C GLN A 403 -12.75 -4.61 -4.46
N MET A 404 -13.27 -5.04 -3.31
CA MET A 404 -12.86 -6.27 -2.65
C MET A 404 -13.27 -7.53 -3.43
N GLY A 405 -12.65 -8.67 -3.11
CA GLY A 405 -12.93 -9.97 -3.70
C GLY A 405 -12.50 -10.07 -5.14
N ARG A 406 -11.31 -9.53 -5.45
CA ARG A 406 -10.70 -9.59 -6.78
C ARG A 406 -9.38 -10.34 -6.71
N TYR A 407 -9.03 -11.01 -7.81
CA TYR A 407 -7.69 -11.53 -7.99
C TYR A 407 -6.65 -10.41 -7.82
N ARG A 408 -5.59 -10.66 -7.05
CA ARG A 408 -4.46 -9.74 -6.84
C ARG A 408 -3.15 -10.41 -7.20
N ALA A 409 -2.45 -9.88 -8.20
CA ALA A 409 -1.14 -10.39 -8.63
C ALA A 409 -0.09 -10.39 -7.50
N LEU A 410 -0.26 -9.52 -6.50
CA LEU A 410 0.59 -9.50 -5.30
C LEU A 410 0.57 -10.84 -4.55
N VAL A 411 -0.57 -11.53 -4.52
CA VAL A 411 -0.73 -12.76 -3.74
C VAL A 411 0.05 -13.92 -4.37
N ASP A 412 0.09 -14.01 -5.71
CA ASP A 412 0.97 -14.97 -6.40
C ASP A 412 2.45 -14.72 -6.07
N LEU A 413 2.89 -13.45 -6.10
CA LEU A 413 4.27 -13.09 -5.78
C LEU A 413 4.64 -13.39 -4.31
N MET A 414 3.71 -13.16 -3.38
CA MET A 414 3.87 -13.50 -1.96
C MET A 414 3.79 -15.01 -1.69
N GLY A 415 3.12 -15.77 -2.56
CA GLY A 415 2.88 -17.20 -2.39
C GLY A 415 3.91 -18.11 -3.07
N HIS A 416 4.61 -17.62 -4.09
CA HIS A 416 5.58 -18.40 -4.86
C HIS A 416 6.74 -18.89 -3.99
N GLU A 417 7.13 -20.15 -4.14
CA GLU A 417 8.11 -20.86 -3.30
C GLU A 417 9.47 -20.15 -3.32
N GLU A 418 9.95 -19.79 -4.52
CA GLU A 418 11.20 -19.07 -4.73
C GLU A 418 11.15 -17.54 -4.47
N LEU A 419 10.02 -17.02 -3.97
CA LEU A 419 9.87 -15.61 -3.55
C LEU A 419 9.36 -15.53 -2.09
N GLY A 420 8.06 -15.28 -1.90
CA GLY A 420 7.49 -15.13 -0.57
C GLY A 420 7.49 -16.42 0.24
N GLY A 421 7.46 -17.60 -0.40
CA GLY A 421 7.51 -18.90 0.24
C GLY A 421 8.80 -19.19 1.02
N LYS A 422 9.91 -18.54 0.63
CA LYS A 422 11.21 -18.62 1.34
C LYS A 422 11.66 -17.31 2.00
N THR A 423 10.73 -16.37 2.21
CA THR A 423 11.07 -15.12 2.89
C THR A 423 11.26 -15.35 4.39
N LEU A 424 12.50 -15.19 4.85
CA LEU A 424 12.92 -15.32 6.23
C LEU A 424 12.45 -14.13 7.08
N LEU A 425 12.62 -12.91 6.58
CA LEU A 425 12.24 -11.68 7.28
C LEU A 425 11.62 -10.66 6.31
N TYR A 426 10.61 -9.96 6.81
CA TYR A 426 10.03 -8.78 6.19
C TYR A 426 10.42 -7.56 7.02
N LEU A 427 11.03 -6.56 6.39
CA LEU A 427 11.39 -5.29 6.98
C LEU A 427 10.78 -4.13 6.20
N VAL A 428 10.44 -3.06 6.92
CA VAL A 428 10.01 -1.79 6.32
C VAL A 428 10.83 -0.66 6.90
N ASP A 429 11.60 0.00 6.03
CA ASP A 429 12.29 1.25 6.34
C ASP A 429 11.26 2.37 6.43
N GLY A 430 11.08 2.90 7.64
CA GLY A 430 10.23 4.04 7.92
C GLY A 430 11.00 5.17 8.60
N ILE A 431 12.29 5.38 8.31
CA ILE A 431 13.02 6.51 8.90
C ILE A 431 12.33 7.83 8.53
N TYR A 432 11.98 7.99 7.25
CA TYR A 432 11.31 9.19 6.76
C TYR A 432 9.83 8.96 6.40
N GLY A 433 9.49 7.78 5.86
CA GLY A 433 8.20 7.52 5.23
C GLY A 433 7.97 8.36 3.98
N GLY A 434 7.31 7.83 2.94
CA GLY A 434 7.17 8.53 1.66
C GLY A 434 5.75 8.63 1.13
N LEU A 435 5.35 9.81 0.68
CA LEU A 435 4.12 10.02 -0.09
C LEU A 435 4.33 9.54 -1.53
N ARG A 436 3.43 8.65 -1.99
CA ARG A 436 3.35 8.12 -3.36
C ARG A 436 4.58 7.31 -3.81
N TYR A 437 4.56 6.85 -5.07
CA TYR A 437 5.60 5.99 -5.64
C TYR A 437 7.01 6.59 -5.55
N HIS A 438 7.12 7.91 -5.79
CA HIS A 438 8.36 8.67 -5.76
C HIS A 438 8.82 9.00 -4.32
N GLY A 439 8.04 8.69 -3.29
CA GLY A 439 8.47 8.74 -1.90
C GLY A 439 8.83 10.13 -1.41
N THR A 440 7.98 11.13 -1.63
CA THR A 440 8.21 12.47 -1.05
C THR A 440 8.09 12.37 0.48
N PRO A 441 9.15 12.63 1.25
CA PRO A 441 9.10 12.49 2.70
C PRO A 441 8.42 13.70 3.37
N SER A 442 7.84 13.47 4.55
CA SER A 442 7.29 14.54 5.40
C SER A 442 7.35 14.13 6.86
N THR A 443 7.35 15.10 7.78
CA THR A 443 7.13 14.82 9.21
C THR A 443 5.68 14.40 9.49
N TRP A 444 5.48 13.68 10.58
CA TRP A 444 4.19 13.05 10.91
C TRP A 444 3.62 13.64 12.20
N SER A 445 2.37 14.06 12.14
CA SER A 445 1.71 14.72 13.28
C SER A 445 1.25 13.73 14.36
N MET A 446 1.03 12.46 14.01
CA MET A 446 0.45 11.51 14.96
C MET A 446 1.44 11.09 16.06
N PRO A 447 0.98 10.84 17.30
CA PRO A 447 1.85 10.32 18.35
C PRO A 447 2.44 8.94 18.00
N PRO A 448 3.71 8.69 18.35
CA PRO A 448 4.63 9.52 19.15
C PRO A 448 5.46 10.53 18.34
N PHE A 449 5.24 10.67 17.03
CA PHE A 449 6.07 11.49 16.15
C PHE A 449 5.92 12.99 16.42
N ASN A 450 4.70 13.47 16.71
CA ASN A 450 4.46 14.85 17.17
C ASN A 450 5.11 15.93 16.28
N ASP A 451 4.84 15.88 14.98
CA ASP A 451 5.39 16.76 13.93
C ASP A 451 6.89 16.56 13.63
N ASP A 452 7.43 15.39 13.99
CA ASP A 452 8.80 14.95 13.69
C ASP A 452 8.84 13.81 12.65
N TRP A 453 10.03 13.40 12.23
CA TRP A 453 10.25 12.26 11.36
C TRP A 453 9.76 10.96 11.99
N PRO A 454 9.16 10.03 11.21
CA PRO A 454 8.70 8.77 11.74
C PRO A 454 9.82 7.95 12.39
N SER A 455 11.07 8.10 11.94
CA SER A 455 12.28 7.56 12.59
C SER A 455 12.10 6.09 12.98
N SER A 456 11.54 5.29 12.07
CA SER A 456 10.98 3.97 12.38
C SER A 456 11.63 2.84 11.57
N LEU A 457 11.68 1.66 12.17
CA LEU A 457 11.96 0.39 11.52
C LEU A 457 10.92 -0.64 11.95
N PHE A 458 10.33 -1.34 10.99
CA PHE A 458 9.40 -2.44 11.27
C PHE A 458 10.01 -3.78 10.84
N LEU A 459 9.77 -4.84 11.61
CA LEU A 459 10.28 -6.20 11.35
C LEU A 459 9.25 -7.27 11.73
N SER A 460 9.10 -8.29 10.89
CA SER A 460 8.22 -9.45 11.10
C SER A 460 8.70 -10.67 10.30
N MET A 461 8.27 -11.89 10.68
CA MET A 461 8.28 -13.07 9.77
C MET A 461 6.88 -13.36 9.18
N ASP A 462 5.88 -12.54 9.52
CA ASP A 462 4.54 -12.54 8.93
C ASP A 462 4.37 -11.27 8.08
N GLY A 463 4.48 -11.43 6.76
CA GLY A 463 4.41 -10.32 5.81
C GLY A 463 3.02 -9.69 5.71
N VAL A 464 1.94 -10.47 5.90
CA VAL A 464 0.57 -9.94 5.89
C VAL A 464 0.35 -9.08 7.14
N ALA A 465 0.82 -9.54 8.30
CA ALA A 465 0.76 -8.76 9.54
C ALA A 465 1.56 -7.45 9.42
N LEU A 466 2.77 -7.51 8.87
CA LEU A 466 3.63 -6.33 8.68
C LEU A 466 2.96 -5.28 7.78
N ASP A 467 2.45 -5.70 6.63
CA ASP A 467 1.78 -4.81 5.69
C ASP A 467 0.48 -4.23 6.28
N SER A 468 -0.24 -5.00 7.11
CA SER A 468 -1.43 -4.55 7.83
C SER A 468 -1.09 -3.42 8.81
N VAL A 469 -0.03 -3.60 9.61
CA VAL A 469 0.47 -2.56 10.53
C VAL A 469 0.93 -1.34 9.74
N ALA A 470 1.73 -1.51 8.70
CA ALA A 470 2.24 -0.41 7.90
C ALA A 470 1.11 0.39 7.23
N ARG A 471 0.06 -0.32 6.76
CA ARG A 471 -1.16 0.32 6.24
C ARG A 471 -1.84 1.19 7.29
N ASP A 472 -2.00 0.70 8.51
CA ASP A 472 -2.65 1.46 9.59
C ASP A 472 -1.89 2.76 9.88
N PHE A 473 -0.54 2.73 9.86
CA PHE A 473 0.29 3.94 9.95
C PHE A 473 0.09 4.89 8.77
N LEU A 474 0.13 4.37 7.54
CA LEU A 474 -0.04 5.15 6.30
C LEU A 474 -1.44 5.75 6.16
N GLU A 475 -2.47 5.08 6.66
CA GLU A 475 -3.85 5.58 6.68
C GLU A 475 -3.97 6.86 7.52
N GLN A 476 -3.27 6.93 8.65
CA GLN A 476 -3.32 8.13 9.49
C GLN A 476 -2.59 9.31 8.85
N GLN A 477 -1.45 9.07 8.22
CA GLN A 477 -0.66 10.14 7.62
C GLN A 477 -1.20 10.57 6.26
N TRP A 478 -1.54 9.62 5.38
CA TRP A 478 -1.96 9.86 4.00
C TRP A 478 -3.25 9.09 3.64
N PRO A 479 -4.38 9.45 4.28
CA PRO A 479 -5.65 8.75 4.08
C PRO A 479 -6.17 8.84 2.64
N ILE A 480 -5.80 9.88 1.88
CA ILE A 480 -6.21 10.04 0.48
C ILE A 480 -5.75 8.85 -0.37
N ASP A 481 -4.53 8.37 -0.15
CA ASP A 481 -3.96 7.25 -0.89
C ASP A 481 -4.37 5.93 -0.22
N ALA A 482 -4.15 5.78 1.09
CA ALA A 482 -4.43 4.52 1.80
C ALA A 482 -5.92 4.12 1.78
N LEU A 483 -6.84 5.07 1.63
CA LEU A 483 -8.29 4.84 1.48
C LEU A 483 -8.79 5.17 0.07
N LEU A 484 -7.90 5.21 -0.93
CA LEU A 484 -8.20 5.53 -2.33
C LEU A 484 -9.37 4.70 -2.87
N ALA A 485 -9.38 3.41 -2.54
CA ALA A 485 -10.42 2.47 -2.91
C ALA A 485 -10.49 1.34 -1.88
N GLU A 486 -11.63 0.65 -1.82
CA GLU A 486 -11.80 -0.54 -0.98
C GLU A 486 -10.74 -1.60 -1.34
N GLY A 487 -10.41 -1.71 -2.63
CA GLY A 487 -9.42 -2.64 -3.16
C GLY A 487 -7.99 -2.48 -2.61
N VAL A 488 -7.67 -1.39 -1.88
CA VAL A 488 -6.34 -1.19 -1.30
C VAL A 488 -5.97 -2.29 -0.30
N GLU A 489 -6.92 -2.75 0.51
CA GLU A 489 -6.69 -3.83 1.48
C GLU A 489 -7.04 -5.22 0.95
N ASP A 490 -7.52 -5.32 -0.29
CA ASP A 490 -8.02 -6.59 -0.84
C ASP A 490 -6.93 -7.66 -0.93
N TYR A 491 -5.69 -7.28 -1.28
CA TYR A 491 -4.60 -8.26 -1.30
C TYR A 491 -4.28 -8.82 0.09
N LEU A 492 -4.52 -8.07 1.18
CA LEU A 492 -4.33 -8.56 2.55
C LEU A 492 -5.38 -9.59 2.90
N HIS A 493 -6.64 -9.36 2.51
CA HIS A 493 -7.71 -10.34 2.66
C HIS A 493 -7.48 -11.59 1.81
N GLU A 494 -7.09 -11.42 0.56
CA GLU A 494 -6.79 -12.51 -0.36
C GLU A 494 -5.60 -13.34 0.11
N ALA A 495 -4.52 -12.70 0.59
CA ALA A 495 -3.35 -13.38 1.14
C ALA A 495 -3.65 -14.08 2.47
N ALA A 496 -4.36 -13.41 3.40
CA ALA A 496 -4.72 -13.99 4.69
C ALA A 496 -5.62 -15.21 4.54
N LEU A 497 -6.48 -15.24 3.51
CA LEU A 497 -7.42 -16.34 3.25
C LEU A 497 -7.09 -17.08 1.96
N ALA A 498 -5.82 -17.19 1.57
CA ALA A 498 -5.45 -17.68 0.24
C ALA A 498 -5.88 -19.14 -0.06
N ASP A 499 -6.18 -19.93 0.98
CA ASP A 499 -6.78 -21.27 0.87
C ASP A 499 -8.28 -21.24 0.51
N ASN A 500 -8.97 -20.13 0.79
CA ASN A 500 -10.36 -19.88 0.41
C ASN A 500 -10.62 -18.37 0.26
N PRO A 501 -10.02 -17.73 -0.75
CA PRO A 501 -9.97 -16.27 -0.80
C PRO A 501 -11.33 -15.68 -1.19
N PRO A 502 -11.63 -14.44 -0.78
CA PRO A 502 -12.90 -13.78 -1.12
C PRO A 502 -13.21 -13.73 -2.62
N SER A 503 -12.19 -13.66 -3.48
CA SER A 503 -12.32 -13.68 -4.94
C SER A 503 -12.71 -15.05 -5.51
N GLY A 504 -12.51 -16.13 -4.74
CA GLY A 504 -12.61 -17.51 -5.22
C GLY A 504 -11.47 -17.92 -6.16
N THR A 505 -10.38 -17.14 -6.22
CA THR A 505 -9.18 -17.48 -6.99
C THR A 505 -8.53 -18.74 -6.41
N PHE A 506 -8.07 -19.62 -7.29
CA PHE A 506 -7.17 -20.71 -6.92
C PHE A 506 -5.73 -20.22 -7.13
N TYR A 507 -5.10 -19.68 -6.08
CA TYR A 507 -3.74 -19.14 -6.15
C TYR A 507 -2.72 -20.28 -6.20
N ASP A 508 -2.12 -20.50 -7.36
CA ASP A 508 -1.13 -21.54 -7.68
C ASP A 508 -0.03 -20.89 -8.55
N PRO A 509 0.88 -20.12 -7.94
CA PRO A 509 1.93 -19.40 -8.66
C PRO A 509 3.02 -20.31 -9.27
N GLU A 510 3.04 -21.61 -8.90
CA GLU A 510 3.93 -22.61 -9.49
C GLU A 510 3.30 -23.26 -10.74
N GLY A 511 1.97 -23.23 -10.84
CA GLY A 511 1.20 -23.88 -11.91
C GLY A 511 1.23 -25.40 -11.82
N ASP A 512 1.43 -25.96 -10.63
CA ASP A 512 1.61 -27.40 -10.40
C ASP A 512 0.31 -28.11 -9.94
N GLY A 513 -0.76 -27.35 -9.72
CA GLY A 513 -2.06 -27.82 -9.26
C GLY A 513 -2.25 -27.73 -7.74
N SER A 514 -1.33 -27.14 -7.00
CA SER A 514 -1.40 -26.95 -5.54
C SER A 514 -1.73 -25.49 -5.22
N SER A 515 -2.83 -25.26 -4.49
CA SER A 515 -3.10 -23.90 -4.01
C SER A 515 -2.25 -23.56 -2.80
N ILE A 516 -1.80 -22.31 -2.72
CA ILE A 516 -1.17 -21.77 -1.52
C ILE A 516 -2.16 -21.72 -0.34
N ALA A 517 -1.62 -21.84 0.88
CA ALA A 517 -2.38 -21.65 2.12
C ALA A 517 -2.34 -20.18 2.59
N SER A 518 -3.10 -19.84 3.63
CA SER A 518 -3.05 -18.53 4.31
C SER A 518 -1.62 -18.04 4.51
N LEU A 519 -1.27 -16.89 3.93
CA LEU A 519 0.09 -16.33 3.92
C LEU A 519 0.46 -15.52 5.18
N GLY A 520 -0.48 -15.38 6.12
CA GLY A 520 -0.30 -14.60 7.34
C GLY A 520 -1.64 -14.12 7.91
N VAL A 521 -1.58 -13.28 8.94
CA VAL A 521 -2.78 -12.72 9.59
C VAL A 521 -3.02 -11.25 9.23
N HIS A 522 -4.28 -10.90 9.01
CA HIS A 522 -4.72 -9.52 8.77
C HIS A 522 -5.78 -9.09 9.80
N GLU A 523 -5.62 -7.88 10.34
CA GLU A 523 -6.62 -7.12 11.10
C GLU A 523 -6.17 -5.65 11.19
N HIS A 524 -7.00 -4.80 11.80
CA HIS A 524 -6.66 -3.42 12.16
C HIS A 524 -6.54 -3.23 13.66
N TRP A 525 -5.73 -2.26 14.07
CA TRP A 525 -5.64 -1.85 15.46
C TRP A 525 -6.97 -1.28 15.98
N ASN A 526 -7.08 -1.16 17.30
CA ASN A 526 -8.25 -0.55 17.94
C ASN A 526 -8.38 0.97 17.70
N ASN A 527 -7.27 1.72 17.80
CA ASN A 527 -7.21 3.17 17.62
C ASN A 527 -5.75 3.68 17.52
N ILE A 528 -5.59 4.91 17.01
CA ILE A 528 -4.29 5.57 16.80
C ILE A 528 -3.45 5.79 18.06
N LEU A 529 -4.04 5.86 19.25
CA LEU A 529 -3.31 6.12 20.50
C LEU A 529 -2.75 4.83 21.09
N ASP A 530 -3.59 3.81 21.24
CA ASP A 530 -3.20 2.55 21.89
C ASP A 530 -2.54 1.58 20.92
N LYS A 531 -2.89 1.64 19.62
CA LYS A 531 -2.38 0.78 18.54
C LYS A 531 -2.40 -0.72 18.91
N GLN A 532 -3.47 -1.16 19.57
CA GLN A 532 -3.61 -2.54 20.04
C GLN A 532 -4.33 -3.41 19.01
N TYR A 533 -3.71 -4.53 18.69
CA TYR A 533 -4.27 -5.61 17.89
C TYR A 533 -4.72 -6.76 18.80
N THR A 534 -5.37 -7.78 18.22
CA THR A 534 -5.90 -8.90 19.01
C THR A 534 -4.78 -9.65 19.74
N GLY A 535 -3.65 -9.88 19.06
CA GLY A 535 -2.47 -10.54 19.61
C GLY A 535 -1.81 -9.82 20.79
N ASN A 536 -2.02 -8.51 20.96
CA ASN A 536 -1.55 -7.80 22.14
C ASN A 536 -2.30 -8.21 23.43
N SER A 537 -3.55 -8.64 23.30
CA SER A 537 -4.37 -9.11 24.43
C SER A 537 -4.52 -10.63 24.49
N ASP A 538 -4.38 -11.31 23.35
CA ASP A 538 -4.51 -12.76 23.20
C ASP A 538 -3.38 -13.29 22.30
N PRO A 539 -2.18 -13.51 22.85
CA PRO A 539 -0.99 -13.88 22.08
C PRO A 539 -1.21 -15.14 21.23
N GLY A 540 -0.96 -15.02 19.92
CA GLY A 540 -1.10 -16.11 18.94
C GLY A 540 -2.40 -16.16 18.16
N GLU A 541 -3.41 -15.35 18.51
CA GLU A 541 -4.71 -15.32 17.80
C GLU A 541 -4.83 -14.20 16.74
N GLY A 542 -3.83 -13.32 16.64
CA GLY A 542 -3.86 -12.14 15.78
C GLY A 542 -2.50 -11.48 15.60
N ILE A 543 -2.50 -10.23 15.16
CA ILE A 543 -1.31 -9.39 15.11
C ILE A 543 -0.90 -9.01 16.53
N GLU A 544 0.38 -9.11 16.86
CA GLU A 544 0.98 -8.53 18.07
C GLU A 544 1.90 -7.38 17.65
N LEU A 545 1.49 -6.13 17.85
CA LEU A 545 2.39 -4.99 17.65
C LEU A 545 3.24 -4.76 18.90
N VAL A 546 4.54 -5.04 18.82
CA VAL A 546 5.50 -4.67 19.85
C VAL A 546 5.86 -3.20 19.65
N THR A 547 5.31 -2.35 20.51
CA THR A 547 5.56 -0.90 20.47
C THR A 547 6.88 -0.55 21.17
N PRO A 548 7.51 0.59 20.81
CA PRO A 548 8.64 1.12 21.56
C PRO A 548 8.21 1.31 23.01
N PHE A 549 8.99 0.80 23.96
CA PHE A 549 8.73 1.02 25.38
C PHE A 549 8.78 2.53 25.64
N GLN A 550 7.62 3.18 25.77
CA GLN A 550 7.58 4.55 26.28
C GLN A 550 8.15 4.48 27.70
N VAL A 551 9.33 5.06 27.90
CA VAL A 551 9.80 5.41 29.23
C VAL A 551 8.74 6.33 29.84
N GLU A 552 7.89 5.73 30.65
CA GLU A 552 6.85 6.32 31.50
C GLU A 552 5.84 7.25 30.81
N ARG A 553 4.58 6.78 30.79
CA ARG A 553 3.40 7.66 30.89
C ARG A 553 3.50 8.51 32.17
N THR A 554 4.34 9.55 32.17
CA THR A 554 4.13 10.69 33.05
C THR A 554 2.98 11.47 32.45
N ILE A 555 1.79 11.16 32.93
CA ILE A 555 0.57 11.89 32.62
C ILE A 555 0.84 13.36 32.98
N TYR A 556 1.08 14.21 31.98
CA TYR A 556 0.88 15.65 32.12
C TYR A 556 -0.63 15.88 32.28
N LEU A 557 -1.12 15.66 33.49
CA LEU A 557 -2.38 16.23 33.94
C LEU A 557 -2.12 17.74 33.99
N PRO A 558 -2.75 18.56 33.13
CA PRO A 558 -2.61 20.00 33.27
C PRO A 558 -3.15 20.34 34.66
N LEU A 559 -2.27 20.91 35.48
CA LEU A 559 -2.56 21.48 36.79
C LEU A 559 -3.51 22.68 36.58
N ILE A 560 -4.79 22.40 36.34
CA ILE A 560 -5.89 23.34 36.50
C ILE A 560 -6.51 23.04 37.88
N VAL A 561 -5.75 23.35 38.94
CA VAL A 561 -6.32 23.70 40.26
C VAL A 561 -5.36 24.66 40.94
N ARG A 562 -5.55 25.97 40.71
CA ARG A 562 -5.78 27.00 41.74
C ARG A 562 -6.06 28.36 41.11
#